data_AF-A0A7U6KS13-F1
#
_entry.id   AF-A0A7U6KS13-F1
#
_cell.length_a   1.000
_cell.length_b   1.000
_cell.length_c   1.000
_cell.angle_alpha   90.00
_cell.angle_beta   90.00
_cell.angle_gamma   90.00
#
_symmetry.space_group_name_H-M   'P 1'
#
loop_
_entity.id
_entity.type
_entity.pdbx_description
1 polymer ?
#
loop_
_entity_poly.entity_id
_entity_poly.type
_entity_poly.pdbx_seq_one_letter_code
_entity_poly.pdbx_strand_id
1 'polypeptide(L)'
;MKHLHMLMAVLTIVLFLYQSYLVLSANRRAPRVVKIATHIIYALLIVSGAIMLMQLMSVNAPVQWVFAKIILLIAAISSSIKAFNALATPTQSKTGILIAAIAYVGIVILAFVKPANLF
;
A
#
# COMPACT_ATOMS: atom_id res chain seq x y z
N MET A 1 1.30 -16.03 10.56
CA MET A 1 0.96 -14.61 10.27
C MET A 1 1.89 -13.96 9.26
N LYS A 2 3.22 -14.05 9.40
CA LYS A 2 4.17 -13.37 8.48
C LYS A 2 3.94 -13.64 6.98
N HIS A 3 3.75 -14.90 6.59
CA HIS A 3 3.55 -15.27 5.18
C HIS A 3 2.25 -14.70 4.60
N LEU A 4 1.17 -14.71 5.39
CA LEU A 4 -0.11 -14.12 5.00
C LEU A 4 0.03 -12.60 4.80
N HIS A 5 0.67 -11.90 5.72
CA HIS A 5 0.91 -10.45 5.61
C HIS A 5 1.74 -10.12 4.36
N MET A 6 2.81 -10.87 4.09
CA MET A 6 3.64 -10.69 2.90
C MET A 6 2.84 -10.94 1.61
N LEU A 7 1.98 -11.97 1.58
CA LEU A 7 1.09 -12.21 0.44
C LEU A 7 0.16 -11.02 0.21
N MET A 8 -0.46 -10.48 1.26
CA MET A 8 -1.33 -9.30 1.13
C MET A 8 -0.57 -8.08 0.60
N ALA A 9 0.68 -7.87 1.06
CA ALA A 9 1.52 -6.77 0.59
C ALA A 9 1.85 -6.90 -0.91
N VAL A 10 2.19 -8.12 -1.37
CA VAL A 10 2.44 -8.40 -2.78
C VAL A 10 1.17 -8.18 -3.62
N LEU A 11 0.02 -8.71 -3.17
CA LEU A 11 -1.26 -8.53 -3.86
C LEU A 11 -1.66 -7.05 -3.96
N THR A 12 -1.43 -6.26 -2.91
CA THR A 12 -1.61 -4.81 -2.93
C THR A 12 -0.80 -4.16 -4.05
N ILE A 13 0.50 -4.47 -4.15
CA ILE A 13 1.37 -3.90 -5.18
C ILE A 13 0.92 -4.35 -6.58
N VAL A 14 0.60 -5.62 -6.78
CA VAL A 14 0.13 -6.16 -8.07
C VAL A 14 -1.18 -5.49 -8.50
N LEU A 15 -2.15 -5.35 -7.60
CA LEU A 15 -3.44 -4.69 -7.90
C LEU A 15 -3.25 -3.20 -8.19
N PHE A 16 -2.33 -2.53 -7.51
CA PHE A 16 -1.95 -1.14 -7.81
C PHE A 16 -1.33 -1.01 -9.21
N LEU A 17 -0.39 -1.88 -9.56
CA LEU A 17 0.27 -1.87 -10.88
C LEU A 17 -0.72 -2.17 -12.00
N TYR A 18 -1.60 -3.15 -11.79
CA TYR A 18 -2.67 -3.48 -12.75
C TYR A 18 -3.60 -2.29 -13.00
N GLN A 19 -4.08 -1.63 -11.93
CA GLN A 19 -4.93 -0.45 -12.06
C GLN A 19 -4.21 0.73 -12.71
N SER A 20 -2.94 0.93 -12.38
CA SER A 20 -2.09 1.95 -12.99
C SER A 20 -1.91 1.72 -14.49
N TYR A 21 -1.63 0.48 -14.90
CA TYR A 21 -1.52 0.10 -16.31
C TYR A 21 -2.81 0.38 -17.09
N LEU A 22 -3.97 0.00 -16.55
CA LEU A 22 -5.25 0.26 -17.22
C LEU A 22 -5.50 1.76 -17.44
N VAL A 23 -5.20 2.59 -16.44
CA VAL A 23 -5.43 4.04 -16.52
C VAL A 23 -4.42 4.71 -17.46
N LEU A 24 -3.14 4.33 -17.39
CA LEU A 24 -2.08 5.01 -18.14
C LEU A 24 -1.94 4.54 -19.58
N SER A 25 -2.12 3.24 -19.84
CA SER A 25 -1.89 2.65 -21.16
C SER A 25 -3.17 2.49 -21.96
N ALA A 26 -4.25 2.05 -21.31
CA ALA A 26 -5.50 1.74 -22.01
C ALA A 26 -6.56 2.84 -21.89
N ASN A 27 -6.30 3.89 -21.10
CA ASN A 27 -7.32 4.88 -20.68
C ASN A 27 -8.61 4.20 -20.17
N ARG A 28 -8.45 3.03 -19.53
CA ARG A 28 -9.53 2.19 -19.01
C ARG A 28 -9.50 2.20 -17.50
N ARG A 29 -10.64 1.87 -16.91
CA ARG A 29 -10.77 1.70 -15.47
C ARG A 29 -10.85 0.23 -15.12
N ALA A 30 -10.31 -0.12 -13.96
CA ALA A 30 -10.47 -1.46 -13.44
C ALA A 30 -11.95 -1.78 -13.20
N PRO A 31 -12.39 -3.03 -13.48
CA PRO A 31 -13.74 -3.46 -13.22
C PRO A 31 -14.03 -3.45 -11.72
N ARG A 32 -15.32 -3.43 -11.36
CA ARG A 32 -15.78 -3.36 -9.96
C ARG A 32 -15.17 -4.46 -9.07
N VAL A 33 -15.01 -5.67 -9.60
CA VAL A 33 -14.42 -6.81 -8.89
C VAL A 33 -12.99 -6.51 -8.41
N VAL A 34 -12.15 -5.93 -9.27
CA VAL A 34 -10.77 -5.57 -8.93
C VAL A 34 -10.72 -4.47 -7.86
N LYS A 35 -11.63 -3.51 -7.93
CA LYS A 35 -11.75 -2.46 -6.91
C LYS A 35 -12.15 -3.03 -5.56
N ILE A 36 -13.15 -3.92 -5.53
CA ILE A 36 -13.58 -4.60 -4.30
C ILE A 36 -12.43 -5.43 -3.72
N ALA A 37 -11.76 -6.23 -4.56
CA ALA A 37 -10.60 -7.02 -4.15
C ALA A 37 -9.50 -6.13 -3.54
N THR A 38 -9.21 -4.99 -4.16
CA THR A 38 -8.22 -4.03 -3.64
C THR A 38 -8.53 -3.58 -2.21
N HIS A 39 -9.79 -3.23 -1.92
CA HIS A 39 -10.19 -2.78 -0.57
C HIS A 39 -10.15 -3.92 0.45
N ILE A 40 -10.56 -5.13 0.05
CA ILE A 40 -10.46 -6.32 0.91
C ILE A 40 -8.99 -6.59 1.25
N ILE A 41 -8.10 -6.56 0.26
CA ILE A 41 -6.67 -6.77 0.48
C ILE A 41 -6.08 -5.66 1.37
N TYR A 42 -6.48 -4.40 1.21
CA TYR A 42 -6.07 -3.34 2.14
C TYR A 42 -6.50 -3.62 3.57
N ALA A 43 -7.75 -4.03 3.79
CA ALA A 43 -8.25 -4.38 5.12
C ALA A 43 -7.44 -5.55 5.73
N LEU A 44 -7.21 -6.61 4.95
CA LEU A 44 -6.42 -7.76 5.40
C LEU A 44 -4.96 -7.39 5.69
N LEU A 45 -4.35 -6.52 4.86
CA LEU A 45 -2.99 -6.03 5.06
C LEU A 45 -2.88 -5.23 6.36
N ILE A 46 -3.83 -4.32 6.61
CA ILE A 46 -3.88 -3.48 7.82
C ILE A 46 -4.09 -4.35 9.06
N VAL A 47 -5.07 -5.25 9.06
CA VAL A 47 -5.38 -6.12 10.21
C VAL A 47 -4.21 -7.04 10.53
N SER A 48 -3.64 -7.70 9.51
CA SER A 48 -2.47 -8.58 9.72
C SER A 48 -1.24 -7.81 10.20
N GLY A 49 -1.04 -6.58 9.70
CA GLY A 49 0.03 -5.69 10.16
C GLY A 49 -0.15 -5.23 11.61
N ALA A 50 -1.38 -4.88 12.00
CA ALA A 50 -1.72 -4.50 13.37
C ALA A 50 -1.48 -5.65 14.36
N ILE A 51 -1.85 -6.87 14.00
CA ILE A 51 -1.55 -8.07 14.81
C ILE A 51 -0.04 -8.24 15.02
N MET A 52 0.76 -8.09 13.95
CA MET A 52 2.21 -8.19 14.05
C MET A 52 2.83 -7.03 14.86
N LEU A 53 2.28 -5.82 14.78
CA LEU A 53 2.70 -4.69 15.60
C LEU A 53 2.45 -4.95 17.09
N MET A 54 1.29 -5.51 17.46
CA MET A 54 1.01 -5.88 18.85
C MET A 54 2.03 -6.90 19.39
N GLN A 55 2.44 -7.87 18.57
CA GLN A 55 3.48 -8.84 18.94
C GLN A 55 4.87 -8.20 19.14
N LEU A 56 5.21 -7.16 18.38
CA LEU A 56 6.46 -6.41 18.55
C LEU A 56 6.42 -5.56 19.82
N MET A 57 5.29 -4.89 20.08
CA MET A 57 5.11 -4.09 21.29
C MET A 57 5.14 -4.94 22.56
N SER A 58 4.62 -6.17 22.54
CA SER A 58 4.65 -7.06 23.72
C SER A 58 6.05 -7.48 24.15
N VAL A 59 7.06 -7.30 23.29
CA VAL A 59 8.47 -7.62 23.57
C VAL A 59 9.36 -6.37 23.59
N ASN A 60 8.77 -5.16 23.68
CA ASN A 60 9.48 -3.88 23.65
C ASN A 60 10.43 -3.71 22.45
N ALA A 61 10.10 -4.30 21.30
CA ALA A 61 10.91 -4.13 20.09
C ALA A 61 10.80 -2.69 19.53
N PRO A 62 11.83 -2.15 18.87
CA PRO A 62 11.75 -0.89 18.15
C PRO A 62 10.70 -0.93 17.03
N VAL A 63 9.76 0.02 17.05
CA VAL A 63 8.58 0.07 16.14
C VAL A 63 8.54 1.32 15.26
N GLN A 64 9.52 2.23 15.34
CA GLN A 64 9.55 3.48 14.58
C GLN A 64 9.43 3.24 13.06
N TRP A 65 10.08 2.21 12.55
CA TRP A 65 10.00 1.80 11.13
C TRP A 65 8.61 1.28 10.73
N VAL A 66 7.84 0.74 11.68
CA VAL A 66 6.46 0.31 11.44
C VAL A 66 5.57 1.54 11.27
N PHE A 67 5.74 2.57 12.11
CA PHE A 67 5.01 3.83 11.98
C PHE A 67 5.30 4.53 10.64
N ALA A 68 6.56 4.53 10.19
CA ALA A 68 6.91 5.04 8.86
C ALA A 68 6.15 4.28 7.74
N LYS A 69 6.06 2.94 7.83
CA LYS A 69 5.27 2.13 6.89
C LYS A 69 3.78 2.45 6.94
N ILE A 70 3.22 2.71 8.12
CA ILE A 70 1.80 3.08 8.27
C ILE A 70 1.51 4.41 7.58
N ILE A 71 2.37 5.42 7.78
CA ILE A 71 2.22 6.73 7.13
C ILE A 71 2.29 6.58 5.60
N LEU A 72 3.28 5.83 5.10
CA LEU A 72 3.39 5.55 3.67
C LEU A 72 2.18 4.77 3.14
N LEU A 73 1.65 3.81 3.90
CA LEU A 73 0.48 3.04 3.50
C LEU A 73 -0.76 3.93 3.40
N ILE A 74 -0.97 4.84 4.35
CA ILE A 74 -2.05 5.84 4.30
C ILE A 74 -1.90 6.73 3.06
N ALA A 75 -0.69 7.21 2.78
CA ALA A 75 -0.41 8.01 1.59
C ALA A 75 -0.68 7.23 0.30
N ALA A 76 -0.25 5.96 0.23
CA ALA A 76 -0.43 5.08 -0.91
C ALA A 76 -1.92 4.78 -1.19
N ILE A 77 -2.68 4.43 -0.14
CA ILE A 77 -4.12 4.16 -0.24
C ILE A 77 -4.87 5.43 -0.67
N SER A 78 -4.64 6.55 0.01
CA SER A 78 -5.34 7.82 -0.30
C SER A 78 -5.07 8.28 -1.73
N SER A 79 -3.81 8.20 -2.17
CA SER A 79 -3.42 8.57 -3.52
C SER A 79 -3.99 7.62 -4.57
N SER A 80 -4.03 6.31 -4.28
CA SER A 80 -4.64 5.31 -5.17
C SER A 80 -6.16 5.52 -5.30
N ILE A 81 -6.86 5.81 -4.20
CA ILE A 81 -8.30 6.12 -4.21
C ILE A 81 -8.57 7.34 -5.09
N LYS A 82 -7.77 8.40 -4.95
CA LYS A 82 -7.90 9.59 -5.80
C LYS A 82 -7.56 9.28 -7.25
N ALA A 83 -6.50 8.53 -7.50
CA ALA A 83 -6.01 8.25 -8.85
C ALA A 83 -7.00 7.44 -9.69
N PHE A 84 -7.66 6.46 -9.08
CA PHE A 84 -8.57 5.53 -9.73
C PHE A 84 -10.06 5.90 -9.58
N ASN A 85 -10.32 7.11 -9.05
CA ASN A 85 -11.66 7.65 -8.91
C ASN A 85 -12.31 7.89 -10.28
N ALA A 86 -13.63 7.72 -10.34
CA ALA A 86 -14.39 7.90 -11.57
C ALA A 86 -14.48 9.37 -12.06
N LEU A 87 -14.18 10.32 -11.18
CA LEU A 87 -14.23 11.76 -11.43
C LEU A 87 -12.82 12.38 -11.49
N ALA A 88 -11.76 11.55 -11.43
CA ALA A 88 -10.39 12.05 -11.50
C ALA A 88 -10.07 12.58 -12.90
N THR A 89 -9.46 13.76 -12.96
CA THR A 89 -8.87 14.26 -14.21
C THR A 89 -7.62 13.45 -14.58
N PRO A 90 -7.18 13.42 -15.85
CA PRO A 90 -5.96 12.70 -16.24
C PRO A 90 -4.73 13.12 -15.43
N THR A 91 -4.60 14.41 -15.11
CA THR A 91 -3.52 14.93 -14.25
C THR A 91 -3.63 14.38 -12.84
N GLN A 92 -4.82 14.38 -12.22
CA GLN A 92 -5.02 13.80 -10.90
C GLN A 92 -4.71 12.31 -10.86
N SER A 93 -5.08 11.56 -11.89
CA SER A 93 -4.74 10.13 -12.00
C SER A 93 -3.23 9.90 -12.07
N LYS A 94 -2.53 10.62 -12.97
CA LYS A 94 -1.07 10.50 -13.12
C LYS A 94 -0.34 10.87 -11.82
N THR A 95 -0.69 12.00 -11.22
CA THR A 95 -0.07 12.46 -9.97
C THR A 95 -0.36 11.50 -8.82
N GLY A 96 -1.60 11.02 -8.68
CA GLY A 96 -1.95 10.06 -7.64
C GLY A 96 -1.23 8.71 -7.80
N ILE A 97 -1.07 8.21 -9.03
CA ILE A 97 -0.27 7.02 -9.32
C ILE A 97 1.20 7.24 -8.92
N LEU A 98 1.77 8.40 -9.27
CA LEU A 98 3.17 8.72 -8.92
C LEU A 98 3.40 8.75 -7.41
N ILE A 99 2.53 9.44 -6.66
CA ILE A 99 2.62 9.52 -5.20
C ILE A 99 2.46 8.13 -4.57
N ALA A 100 1.49 7.34 -5.03
CA ALA A 100 1.29 5.97 -4.55
C ALA A 100 2.50 5.08 -4.86
N ALA A 101 3.10 5.20 -6.05
CA ALA A 101 4.28 4.44 -6.43
C ALA A 101 5.48 4.75 -5.52
N ILE A 102 5.75 6.03 -5.26
CA ILE A 102 6.82 6.45 -4.34
C ILE A 102 6.57 5.87 -2.94
N ALA A 103 5.33 5.93 -2.45
CA ALA A 103 4.98 5.39 -1.14
C ALA A 103 5.18 3.87 -1.07
N TYR A 104 4.75 3.11 -2.08
CA TYR A 104 4.97 1.66 -2.15
C TYR A 104 6.45 1.30 -2.22
N VAL A 105 7.25 2.01 -3.02
CA VAL A 105 8.70 1.82 -3.06
C VAL A 105 9.31 2.06 -1.68
N GLY A 106 8.91 3.13 -0.98
CA GLY A 106 9.35 3.40 0.39
C GLY A 106 9.00 2.27 1.37
N ILE A 107 7.79 1.71 1.28
CA ILE A 107 7.37 0.57 2.10
C ILE A 107 8.25 -0.66 1.84
N VAL A 108 8.55 -0.95 0.56
CA VAL A 108 9.40 -2.06 0.15
C VAL A 108 10.83 -1.87 0.67
N ILE A 109 11.40 -0.67 0.53
CA ILE A 109 12.73 -0.35 1.07
C ILE A 109 12.76 -0.59 2.59
N LEU A 110 11.78 -0.07 3.33
CA LEU A 110 11.69 -0.29 4.78
C LEU A 110 11.39 -1.75 5.17
N ALA A 111 10.96 -2.60 4.23
CA ALA A 111 10.79 -4.03 4.47
C ALA A 111 12.13 -4.77 4.53
N PHE A 112 13.12 -4.33 3.75
CA PHE A 112 14.47 -4.91 3.72
C PHE A 112 15.42 -4.18 4.66
N VAL A 113 15.41 -2.85 4.60
CA VAL A 113 16.16 -1.98 5.48
C VAL A 113 15.32 -1.83 6.74
N LYS A 114 15.38 -2.81 7.64
CA LYS A 114 14.97 -2.58 9.03
C LYS A 114 16.01 -1.61 9.58
N PRO A 115 15.70 -0.33 9.82
CA PRO A 115 16.68 0.51 10.48
C PRO A 115 16.88 -0.09 11.88
N ALA A 116 18.03 -0.71 12.10
CA ALA A 116 18.53 -0.94 13.44
C ALA A 116 18.77 0.45 14.00
N ASN A 117 17.85 0.92 14.83
CA ASN A 117 18.00 2.10 15.69
C ASN A 117 18.25 3.39 14.90
N LEU A 118 17.18 4.01 14.39
CA LEU A 118 17.28 5.43 14.03
C LEU A 118 17.16 6.38 15.24
N PHE A 119 16.88 5.87 16.45
CA PHE A 119 17.14 6.49 17.75
C PHE A 119 17.25 5.38 18.80
#